data_AF-A0A2V8FB13-F1
#
_entry.id   AF-A0A2V8FB13-F1
#
_cell.length_a   1.000
_cell.length_b   1.000
_cell.length_c   1.000
_cell.angle_alpha   90.00
_cell.angle_beta   90.00
_cell.angle_gamma   90.00
#
_symmetry.space_group_name_H-M   'P 1'
#
loop_
_entity.id
_entity.type
_entity.pdbx_description
1 polymer ?
#
loop_
_entity_poly.entity_id
_entity_poly.type
_entity_poly.pdbx_seq_one_letter_code
_entity_poly.pdbx_strand_id
1 'polypeptide(L)'
;MRIRCWLIAVVLAIGCLSDSSATLAHPAASSLPVELDDREFWTLTERLSEPNGYFRSDNFLSNERGYQVVIPDLVSRTTPGGVYLGVGPEQNFPYIVAVKAHMAFIIDIRRGNLHEQLLYKALFELSTDRADFLSRLFSRPRPDGLSRESSVAQMFDAYNQVPASERQYKQNLAAVVDRLTKTHRFPLEEDDRRGIAYVYHEAFYSGGPNLNYSIGRGGFSRNSPTYEELMLTDDGHGENRGYLATEESFAFLKNLESRNLLIPVVGNFSGPKAIRAVGRYIGERGGTVSAFYLSNVEQFLRQNGTWDTFCASVATLPLDDASTFIYSSRDPYDANGGFSTFGFGLQTRIRPILSEVRGCSASNVASRVGLQPARPQ
;
A
#
# COMPACT_ATOMS: atom_id res chain seq x y z
N MET A 1 11.76 -56.65 -81.19
CA MET A 1 13.20 -56.62 -80.87
C MET A 1 13.74 -55.23 -81.18
N ARG A 2 13.94 -54.39 -80.17
CA ARG A 2 14.87 -53.23 -80.14
C ARG A 2 14.78 -52.58 -78.76
N ILE A 3 15.80 -52.86 -77.96
CA ILE A 3 16.06 -52.32 -76.62
C ILE A 3 16.57 -50.88 -76.80
N ARG A 4 16.03 -49.93 -76.02
CA ARG A 4 16.70 -48.67 -75.70
C ARG A 4 16.39 -48.27 -74.26
N CYS A 5 17.41 -48.41 -73.42
CA CYS A 5 17.48 -47.88 -72.06
C CYS A 5 17.48 -46.35 -72.09
N TRP A 6 16.72 -45.73 -71.18
CA TRP A 6 17.01 -44.39 -70.69
C TRP A 6 16.82 -44.37 -69.17
N LEU A 7 17.93 -44.09 -68.49
CA LEU A 7 18.00 -43.77 -67.07
C LEU A 7 17.23 -42.47 -66.79
N ILE A 8 16.39 -42.46 -65.76
CA ILE A 8 15.91 -41.23 -65.13
C ILE A 8 16.21 -41.31 -63.63
N ALA A 9 16.93 -40.29 -63.16
CA ALA A 9 17.42 -40.11 -61.81
C ALA A 9 16.28 -39.85 -60.81
N VAL A 10 16.38 -40.45 -59.63
CA VAL A 10 15.53 -40.17 -58.47
C VAL A 10 16.14 -38.98 -57.72
N VAL A 11 15.44 -37.85 -57.73
CA VAL A 11 15.75 -36.69 -56.87
C VAL A 11 15.05 -36.90 -55.53
N LEU A 12 15.85 -37.10 -54.47
CA LEU A 12 15.41 -37.10 -53.08
C LEU A 12 15.19 -35.67 -52.62
N ALA A 13 13.92 -35.26 -52.47
CA ALA A 13 13.54 -34.02 -51.80
C ALA A 13 13.58 -34.25 -50.27
N ILE A 14 14.62 -33.74 -49.61
CA ILE A 14 14.70 -33.67 -48.15
C ILE A 14 13.89 -32.43 -47.72
N GLY A 15 12.70 -32.66 -47.17
CA GLY A 15 11.91 -31.60 -46.53
C GLY A 15 12.52 -31.24 -45.17
N CYS A 16 12.95 -29.99 -45.03
CA CYS A 16 13.29 -29.41 -43.74
C CYS A 16 12.02 -29.25 -42.90
N LEU A 17 11.83 -30.13 -41.91
CA LEU A 17 10.91 -29.90 -40.81
C LEU A 17 11.60 -28.95 -39.84
N SER A 18 11.14 -27.70 -39.82
CA SER A 18 11.54 -26.71 -38.83
C SER A 18 10.86 -27.07 -37.50
N ASP A 19 11.60 -27.70 -36.60
CA ASP A 19 11.20 -27.84 -35.20
C ASP A 19 11.11 -26.45 -34.56
N SER A 20 9.91 -25.87 -34.55
CA SER A 20 9.57 -24.75 -33.68
C SER A 20 9.48 -25.25 -32.25
N SER A 21 10.64 -25.52 -31.65
CA SER A 21 10.77 -25.59 -30.20
C SER A 21 10.52 -24.18 -29.66
N ALA A 22 9.26 -23.86 -29.40
CA ALA A 22 8.91 -22.73 -28.54
C ALA A 22 9.55 -23.01 -27.19
N THR A 23 10.69 -22.35 -26.92
CA THR A 23 11.24 -22.25 -25.58
C THR A 23 10.15 -21.59 -24.73
N LEU A 24 9.44 -22.39 -23.94
CA LEU A 24 8.69 -21.89 -22.79
C LEU A 24 9.69 -21.11 -21.95
N ALA A 25 9.65 -19.78 -22.05
CA ALA A 25 10.39 -18.92 -21.16
C ALA A 25 9.95 -19.32 -19.75
N HIS A 26 10.86 -19.92 -18.98
CA HIS A 26 10.66 -20.04 -17.55
C HIS A 26 10.40 -18.62 -17.04
N PRO A 27 9.38 -18.39 -16.19
CA PRO A 27 9.24 -17.11 -15.53
C PRO A 27 10.60 -16.81 -14.88
N ALA A 28 11.21 -15.70 -15.28
CA ALA A 28 12.46 -15.27 -14.68
C ALA A 28 12.22 -15.22 -13.16
N ALA A 29 13.05 -15.94 -12.40
CA ALA A 29 12.94 -15.91 -10.95
C ALA A 29 12.97 -14.45 -10.50
N SER A 30 12.00 -14.05 -9.67
CA SER A 30 11.91 -12.68 -9.18
C SER A 30 13.25 -12.27 -8.56
N SER A 31 13.78 -11.12 -9.01
CA SER A 31 15.01 -10.51 -8.51
C SER A 31 14.70 -9.31 -7.61
N LEU A 32 13.53 -9.31 -6.98
CA LEU A 32 13.18 -8.34 -5.96
C LEU A 32 14.23 -8.38 -4.82
N PRO A 33 14.67 -7.22 -4.32
CA PRO A 33 15.69 -7.15 -3.29
C PRO A 33 15.20 -7.83 -2.00
N VAL A 34 16.08 -8.56 -1.33
CA VAL A 34 15.80 -9.07 0.03
C VAL A 34 16.02 -8.02 1.11
N GLU A 35 16.73 -6.94 0.79
CA GLU A 35 16.86 -5.72 1.58
C GLU A 35 17.32 -4.58 0.65
N LEU A 36 17.03 -3.34 1.03
CA LEU A 36 17.62 -2.15 0.38
C LEU A 36 18.60 -1.50 1.35
N ASP A 37 19.77 -1.09 0.86
CA ASP A 37 20.59 -0.21 1.67
C ASP A 37 19.92 1.17 1.85
N ASP A 38 20.39 1.97 2.81
CA ASP A 38 19.74 3.24 3.14
C ASP A 38 19.77 4.25 1.98
N ARG A 39 20.81 4.20 1.15
CA ARG A 39 20.94 5.07 -0.02
C ARG A 39 19.96 4.63 -1.10
N GLU A 40 19.83 3.33 -1.34
CA GLU A 40 18.88 2.76 -2.29
C GLU A 40 17.44 3.06 -1.88
N PHE A 41 17.10 2.88 -0.60
CA PHE A 41 15.81 3.25 -0.04
C PHE A 41 15.47 4.71 -0.31
N TRP A 42 16.34 5.63 0.10
CA TRP A 42 16.07 7.05 -0.07
C TRP A 42 16.03 7.47 -1.53
N THR A 43 16.95 6.95 -2.35
CA THR A 43 16.97 7.21 -3.80
C THR A 43 15.68 6.71 -4.44
N LEU A 44 15.17 5.55 -4.02
CA LEU A 44 13.93 5.00 -4.54
C LEU A 44 12.73 5.87 -4.14
N THR A 45 12.61 6.23 -2.86
CA THR A 45 11.59 7.15 -2.35
C THR A 45 11.53 8.44 -3.17
N GLU A 46 12.65 9.14 -3.34
CA GLU A 46 12.70 10.42 -4.07
C GLU A 46 12.51 10.25 -5.58
N ARG A 47 13.17 9.26 -6.19
CA ARG A 47 13.10 9.06 -7.65
C ARG A 47 11.71 8.67 -8.10
N LEU A 48 10.97 7.89 -7.32
CA LEU A 48 9.61 7.49 -7.64
C LEU A 48 8.60 8.60 -7.37
N SER A 49 8.90 9.49 -6.42
CA SER A 49 8.00 10.54 -5.97
C SER A 49 7.74 11.64 -7.01
N GLU A 50 6.56 12.24 -6.90
CA GLU A 50 6.11 13.46 -7.55
C GLU A 50 6.20 14.65 -6.55
N PRO A 51 6.07 15.91 -7.01
CA PRO A 51 5.93 17.04 -6.11
C PRO A 51 4.78 16.86 -5.11
N ASN A 52 4.93 17.43 -3.91
CA ASN A 52 3.88 17.42 -2.89
C ASN A 52 2.57 17.98 -3.44
N GLY A 53 1.48 17.23 -3.27
CA GLY A 53 0.15 17.67 -3.64
C GLY A 53 -0.68 18.13 -2.44
N TYR A 54 -1.97 18.36 -2.69
CA TYR A 54 -2.90 18.87 -1.69
C TYR A 54 -4.00 17.84 -1.40
N PHE A 55 -4.30 17.68 -0.12
CA PHE A 55 -5.52 17.03 0.35
C PHE A 55 -6.10 17.86 1.49
N ARG A 56 -7.42 17.98 1.54
CA ARG A 56 -8.12 18.95 2.40
C ARG A 56 -8.02 18.69 3.91
N SER A 57 -7.47 17.57 4.34
CA SER A 57 -7.52 17.09 5.72
C SER A 57 -6.21 16.43 6.12
N ASP A 58 -5.81 16.67 7.36
CA ASP A 58 -4.69 15.99 8.01
C ASP A 58 -5.19 14.67 8.57
N ASN A 59 -5.22 13.66 7.70
CA ASN A 59 -5.64 12.32 8.06
C ASN A 59 -4.42 11.46 8.40
N PHE A 60 -4.24 11.18 9.69
CA PHE A 60 -3.17 10.35 10.25
C PHE A 60 -3.65 8.96 10.69
N LEU A 61 -4.86 8.59 10.29
CA LEU A 61 -5.40 7.24 10.45
C LEU A 61 -6.56 7.00 9.49
N SER A 62 -6.94 5.74 9.34
CA SER A 62 -8.15 5.35 8.62
C SER A 62 -9.44 5.77 9.36
N ASN A 63 -10.56 5.78 8.65
CA ASN A 63 -11.90 5.86 9.24
C ASN A 63 -12.80 4.69 8.83
N GLU A 64 -12.18 3.64 8.28
CA GLU A 64 -12.85 2.44 7.78
C GLU A 64 -12.94 1.41 8.91
N ARG A 65 -14.11 1.19 9.52
CA ARG A 65 -14.23 0.20 10.63
C ARG A 65 -14.11 -1.26 10.16
N GLY A 66 -14.44 -1.53 8.90
CA GLY A 66 -14.50 -2.87 8.33
C GLY A 66 -13.27 -3.27 7.50
N TYR A 67 -12.13 -2.60 7.66
CA TYR A 67 -10.96 -2.84 6.79
C TYR A 67 -10.45 -4.30 6.88
N GLN A 68 -10.68 -5.00 7.98
CA GLN A 68 -10.23 -6.38 8.15
C GLN A 68 -11.17 -7.42 7.51
N VAL A 69 -12.44 -7.08 7.26
CA VAL A 69 -13.48 -8.03 6.81
C VAL A 69 -13.14 -8.70 5.48
N VAL A 70 -12.42 -7.99 4.61
CA VAL A 70 -12.04 -8.51 3.29
C VAL A 70 -10.79 -9.39 3.32
N ILE A 71 -10.06 -9.46 4.44
CA ILE A 71 -8.75 -10.12 4.49
C ILE A 71 -8.85 -11.63 4.20
N PRO A 72 -9.81 -12.40 4.75
CA PRO A 72 -9.95 -13.82 4.39
C PRO A 72 -10.14 -14.04 2.88
N ASP A 73 -11.01 -13.26 2.25
CA ASP A 73 -11.26 -13.36 0.79
C ASP A 73 -10.03 -12.90 -0.01
N LEU A 74 -9.36 -11.83 0.42
CA LEU A 74 -8.11 -11.34 -0.18
C LEU A 74 -7.01 -12.41 -0.19
N VAL A 75 -6.78 -13.07 0.95
CA VAL A 75 -5.77 -14.14 1.06
C VAL A 75 -6.12 -15.34 0.18
N SER A 76 -7.41 -15.65 0.02
CA SER A 76 -7.85 -16.75 -0.84
C SER A 76 -7.62 -16.50 -2.34
N ARG A 77 -7.49 -15.23 -2.76
CA ARG A 77 -7.39 -14.81 -4.16
C ARG A 77 -5.99 -14.38 -4.59
N THR A 78 -5.15 -13.98 -3.64
CA THR A 78 -3.84 -13.40 -3.93
C THR A 78 -2.72 -14.41 -3.78
N THR A 79 -1.69 -14.30 -4.63
CA THR A 79 -0.45 -15.05 -4.43
C THR A 79 0.38 -14.36 -3.34
N PRO A 80 0.75 -15.06 -2.24
CA PRO A 80 1.58 -14.49 -1.20
C PRO A 80 3.00 -14.16 -1.69
N GLY A 81 3.66 -13.17 -1.08
CA GLY A 81 5.07 -12.89 -1.38
C GLY A 81 5.34 -11.99 -2.59
N GLY A 82 4.29 -11.39 -3.19
CA GLY A 82 4.47 -10.36 -4.22
C GLY A 82 4.64 -8.96 -3.63
N VAL A 83 4.39 -7.94 -4.47
CA VAL A 83 4.50 -6.53 -4.09
C VAL A 83 3.13 -5.98 -3.70
N TYR A 84 3.06 -5.29 -2.56
CA TYR A 84 1.88 -4.57 -2.12
C TYR A 84 1.95 -3.10 -2.51
N LEU A 85 0.84 -2.53 -2.98
CA LEU A 85 0.69 -1.09 -3.21
C LEU A 85 -0.46 -0.55 -2.35
N GLY A 86 -0.38 0.69 -1.87
CA GLY A 86 -1.49 1.25 -1.10
C GLY A 86 -1.45 2.76 -0.88
N VAL A 87 -2.60 3.36 -0.56
CA VAL A 87 -2.75 4.78 -0.18
C VAL A 87 -3.00 4.96 1.31
N GLY A 88 -2.66 6.14 1.84
CA GLY A 88 -2.91 6.51 3.23
C GLY A 88 -1.99 5.79 4.21
N PRO A 89 -2.33 5.80 5.52
CA PRO A 89 -1.36 5.42 6.54
C PRO A 89 -1.44 3.94 6.95
N GLU A 90 -1.74 3.64 8.22
CA GLU A 90 -1.53 2.35 8.86
C GLU A 90 -2.48 1.24 8.44
N GLN A 91 -3.65 1.56 7.84
CA GLN A 91 -4.57 0.52 7.39
C GLN A 91 -3.99 -0.38 6.29
N ASN A 92 -2.87 0.01 5.69
CA ASN A 92 -2.10 -0.81 4.76
C ASN A 92 -1.42 -2.01 5.44
N PHE A 93 -1.00 -1.85 6.70
CA PHE A 93 -0.19 -2.81 7.44
C PHE A 93 -0.84 -4.20 7.59
N PRO A 94 -2.12 -4.33 7.99
CA PRO A 94 -2.81 -5.62 7.99
C PRO A 94 -2.81 -6.34 6.64
N TYR A 95 -3.02 -5.62 5.54
CA TYR A 95 -3.00 -6.23 4.20
C TYR A 95 -1.60 -6.66 3.79
N ILE A 96 -0.58 -5.85 4.08
CA ILE A 96 0.83 -6.19 3.85
C ILE A 96 1.20 -7.50 4.55
N VAL A 97 0.80 -7.65 5.81
CA VAL A 97 1.02 -8.88 6.59
C VAL A 97 0.23 -10.05 5.97
N ALA A 98 -1.06 -9.86 5.68
CA ALA A 98 -1.94 -10.91 5.19
C ALA A 98 -1.48 -11.50 3.85
N VAL A 99 -1.07 -10.65 2.89
CA VAL A 99 -0.53 -11.11 1.60
C VAL A 99 0.94 -11.49 1.67
N LYS A 100 1.54 -11.43 2.87
CA LYS A 100 2.96 -11.70 3.13
C LYS A 100 3.86 -10.94 2.15
N ALA A 101 3.59 -9.65 1.96
CA ALA A 101 4.25 -8.86 0.92
C ALA A 101 5.77 -8.93 1.06
N HIS A 102 6.47 -9.24 -0.04
CA HIS A 102 7.93 -9.21 -0.07
C HIS A 102 8.45 -7.78 -0.05
N MET A 103 7.69 -6.86 -0.65
CA MET A 103 7.98 -5.42 -0.71
C MET A 103 6.67 -4.65 -0.77
N ALA A 104 6.64 -3.43 -0.23
CA ALA A 104 5.46 -2.57 -0.22
C ALA A 104 5.78 -1.14 -0.65
N PHE A 105 4.86 -0.52 -1.39
CA PHE A 105 4.90 0.91 -1.71
C PHE A 105 3.65 1.60 -1.21
N ILE A 106 3.83 2.62 -0.37
CA ILE A 106 2.73 3.47 0.10
C ILE A 106 2.74 4.76 -0.71
N ILE A 107 1.84 4.86 -1.67
CA ILE A 107 1.72 5.99 -2.59
C ILE A 107 0.62 6.91 -2.06
N ASP A 108 0.96 8.15 -1.72
CA ASP A 108 0.00 9.15 -1.25
C ASP A 108 0.33 10.51 -1.85
N ILE A 109 -0.69 11.31 -2.15
CA ILE A 109 -0.51 12.64 -2.75
C ILE A 109 0.24 13.61 -1.81
N ARG A 110 0.22 13.35 -0.50
CA ARG A 110 0.81 14.20 0.54
C ARG A 110 2.20 13.71 0.93
N ARG A 111 3.17 14.63 0.94
CA ARG A 111 4.46 14.42 1.61
C ARG A 111 4.31 14.22 3.13
N GLY A 112 3.24 14.74 3.73
CA GLY A 112 2.89 14.47 5.13
C GLY A 112 2.65 12.98 5.42
N ASN A 113 2.10 12.21 4.47
CA ASN A 113 1.97 10.76 4.64
C ASN A 113 3.34 10.07 4.58
N LEU A 114 4.27 10.56 3.76
CA LEU A 114 5.66 10.09 3.77
C LEU A 114 6.32 10.36 5.13
N HIS A 115 6.10 11.53 5.73
CA HIS A 115 6.59 11.83 7.08
C HIS A 115 6.04 10.87 8.13
N GLU A 116 4.75 10.56 8.04
CA GLU A 116 4.10 9.59 8.91
C GLU A 116 4.65 8.17 8.74
N GLN A 117 4.87 7.72 7.50
CA GLN A 117 5.50 6.41 7.25
C GLN A 117 6.96 6.37 7.77
N LEU A 118 7.73 7.46 7.65
CA LEU A 118 9.07 7.54 8.24
C LEU A 118 9.04 7.51 9.77
N LEU A 119 8.01 8.11 10.39
CA LEU A 119 7.78 7.99 11.84
C LEU A 119 7.51 6.53 12.22
N TYR A 120 6.57 5.87 11.53
CA TYR A 120 6.27 4.44 11.77
C TYR A 120 7.52 3.56 11.61
N LYS A 121 8.29 3.74 10.53
CA LYS A 121 9.56 3.04 10.30
C LYS A 121 10.49 3.12 11.50
N ALA A 122 10.79 4.33 11.95
CA ALA A 122 11.68 4.55 13.09
C ALA A 122 11.12 3.91 14.37
N LEU A 123 9.81 4.04 14.61
CA LEU A 123 9.15 3.45 15.78
C LEU A 123 9.19 1.93 15.77
N PHE A 124 8.86 1.27 14.65
CA PHE A 124 8.98 -0.19 14.51
C PHE A 124 10.41 -0.65 14.81
N GLU A 125 11.40 0.01 14.24
CA GLU A 125 12.81 -0.34 14.43
C GLU A 125 13.29 -0.16 15.87
N LEU A 126 12.85 0.91 16.54
CA LEU A 126 13.20 1.23 17.93
C LEU A 126 12.47 0.36 18.96
N SER A 127 11.36 -0.28 18.58
CA SER A 127 10.49 -0.99 19.52
C SER A 127 10.84 -2.47 19.66
N THR A 128 10.87 -3.02 20.87
CA THR A 128 11.21 -4.44 21.07
C THR A 128 10.04 -5.41 20.84
N ASP A 129 8.82 -4.96 21.08
CA ASP A 129 7.56 -5.70 20.96
C ASP A 129 6.39 -4.72 20.75
N ARG A 130 5.16 -5.24 20.61
CA ARG A 130 3.96 -4.43 20.37
C ARG A 130 3.66 -3.41 21.46
N ALA A 131 3.88 -3.77 22.72
CA ALA A 131 3.64 -2.85 23.84
C ALA A 131 4.69 -1.74 23.86
N ASP A 132 5.98 -2.03 23.61
CA ASP A 132 7.01 -0.99 23.51
C ASP A 132 6.73 -0.04 22.34
N PHE A 133 6.19 -0.58 21.24
CA PHE A 133 5.71 0.23 20.14
C PHE A 133 4.61 1.20 20.55
N LEU A 134 3.58 0.76 21.27
CA LEU A 134 2.52 1.66 21.76
C LEU A 134 3.04 2.70 22.77
N SER A 135 3.97 2.31 23.66
CA SER A 135 4.68 3.22 24.57
C SER A 135 5.36 4.35 23.80
N ARG A 136 6.07 4.02 22.73
CA ARG A 136 6.76 4.99 21.90
C ARG A 136 5.77 5.81 21.06
N LEU A 137 4.85 5.17 20.35
CA LEU A 137 3.86 5.83 19.50
C LEU A 137 3.07 6.88 20.27
N PHE A 138 2.58 6.59 21.47
CA PHE A 138 1.81 7.55 22.25
C PHE A 138 2.64 8.35 23.26
N SER A 139 3.95 8.10 23.33
CA SER A 139 4.85 8.66 24.34
C SER A 139 4.30 8.54 25.76
N ARG A 140 3.75 7.37 26.07
CA ARG A 140 3.24 6.98 27.38
C ARG A 140 4.22 6.00 28.01
N PRO A 141 4.56 6.13 29.31
CA PRO A 141 5.36 5.11 29.99
C PRO A 141 4.72 3.72 29.80
N ARG A 142 5.54 2.70 29.55
CA ARG A 142 5.03 1.33 29.43
C ARG A 142 4.38 0.90 30.76
N PRO A 143 3.10 0.49 30.78
CA PRO A 143 2.48 -0.11 31.95
C PRO A 143 3.18 -1.41 32.35
N ASP A 144 3.26 -1.66 33.67
CA ASP A 144 3.77 -2.92 34.19
C ASP A 144 2.85 -4.10 33.79
N GLY A 145 3.43 -5.30 33.65
CA GLY A 145 2.68 -6.54 33.41
C GLY A 145 2.29 -6.80 31.95
N LEU A 146 2.55 -5.88 31.01
CA LEU A 146 2.38 -6.15 29.58
C LEU A 146 3.50 -7.03 29.02
N SER A 147 3.13 -8.12 28.35
CA SER A 147 4.03 -9.08 27.72
C SER A 147 3.73 -9.26 26.23
N ARG A 148 4.52 -10.09 25.55
CA ARG A 148 4.33 -10.44 24.14
C ARG A 148 3.03 -11.22 23.87
N GLU A 149 2.44 -11.79 24.91
CA GLU A 149 1.20 -12.57 24.86
C GLU A 149 -0.03 -11.71 25.19
N SER A 150 0.15 -10.45 25.62
CA SER A 150 -0.97 -9.55 25.88
C SER A 150 -1.80 -9.34 24.62
N SER A 151 -3.12 -9.45 24.76
CA SER A 151 -4.06 -9.09 23.70
C SER A 151 -4.04 -7.59 23.43
N VAL A 152 -4.52 -7.19 22.25
CA VAL A 152 -4.66 -5.77 21.89
C VAL A 152 -5.52 -5.02 22.91
N ALA A 153 -6.65 -5.61 23.33
CA ALA A 153 -7.52 -5.05 24.36
C ALA A 153 -6.77 -4.81 25.69
N GLN A 154 -6.04 -5.81 26.19
CA GLN A 154 -5.26 -5.66 27.42
C GLN A 154 -4.19 -4.56 27.31
N MET A 155 -3.54 -4.42 26.16
CA MET A 155 -2.56 -3.35 25.95
C MET A 155 -3.23 -1.97 26.01
N PHE A 156 -4.33 -1.77 25.29
CA PHE A 156 -5.02 -0.47 25.29
C PHE A 156 -5.66 -0.15 26.64
N ASP A 157 -6.30 -1.11 27.30
CA ASP A 157 -6.83 -0.96 28.66
C ASP A 157 -5.76 -0.44 29.63
N ALA A 158 -4.55 -1.01 29.56
CA ALA A 158 -3.42 -0.58 30.38
C ALA A 158 -2.90 0.81 30.00
N TYR A 159 -2.71 1.08 28.70
CA TYR A 159 -2.23 2.38 28.23
C TYR A 159 -3.22 3.52 28.47
N ASN A 160 -4.52 3.24 28.52
CA ASN A 160 -5.55 4.21 28.83
C ASN A 160 -5.47 4.74 30.26
N GLN A 161 -4.85 3.98 31.18
CA GLN A 161 -4.60 4.42 32.56
C GLN A 161 -3.31 5.25 32.72
N VAL A 162 -2.53 5.40 31.65
CA VAL A 162 -1.24 6.10 31.68
C VAL A 162 -1.29 7.40 30.88
N PRO A 163 -0.99 8.56 31.49
CA PRO A 163 -0.95 9.82 30.75
C PRO A 163 0.27 9.89 29.83
N ALA A 164 0.15 10.66 28.74
CA ALA A 164 1.28 10.97 27.88
C ALA A 164 2.34 11.78 28.67
N SER A 165 3.62 11.55 28.35
CA SER A 165 4.75 12.20 29.00
C SER A 165 5.49 13.10 28.02
N GLU A 166 5.46 14.42 28.24
CA GLU A 166 6.20 15.37 27.41
C GLU A 166 7.70 15.07 27.36
N ARG A 167 8.27 14.65 28.50
CA ARG A 167 9.67 14.23 28.58
C ARG A 167 9.93 13.04 27.67
N GLN A 168 9.09 12.01 27.72
CA GLN A 168 9.23 10.82 26.88
C GLN A 168 8.99 11.15 25.40
N TYR A 169 8.05 12.04 25.09
CA TYR A 169 7.83 12.54 23.74
C TYR A 169 9.09 13.19 23.16
N LYS A 170 9.71 14.13 23.89
CA LYS A 170 10.95 14.78 23.44
C LYS A 170 12.09 13.76 23.24
N GLN A 171 12.21 12.79 24.14
CA GLN A 171 13.20 11.71 24.05
C GLN A 171 12.95 10.81 22.83
N ASN A 172 11.71 10.39 22.62
CA ASN A 172 11.34 9.54 21.49
C ASN A 172 11.50 10.28 20.16
N LEU A 173 11.09 11.55 20.06
CA LEU A 173 11.27 12.34 18.84
C LEU A 173 12.75 12.50 18.50
N ALA A 174 13.60 12.77 19.50
CA ALA A 174 15.04 12.80 19.30
C ALA A 174 15.57 11.43 18.81
N ALA A 175 15.10 10.32 19.39
CA ALA A 175 15.48 8.98 18.97
C ALA A 175 15.01 8.65 17.54
N VAL A 176 13.81 9.07 17.15
CA VAL A 176 13.28 8.92 15.78
C VAL A 176 14.15 9.69 14.79
N VAL A 177 14.44 10.96 15.08
CA VAL A 177 15.29 11.80 14.22
C VAL A 177 16.71 11.23 14.13
N ASP A 178 17.27 10.76 15.24
CA ASP A 178 18.60 10.13 15.26
C ASP A 178 18.61 8.82 14.47
N ARG A 179 17.58 7.98 14.59
CA ARG A 179 17.44 6.76 13.80
C ARG A 179 17.45 7.07 12.31
N LEU A 180 16.60 7.99 11.87
CA LEU A 180 16.46 8.33 10.45
C LEU A 180 17.71 9.04 9.89
N THR A 181 18.41 9.84 10.68
CA THR A 181 19.44 10.76 10.14
C THR A 181 20.87 10.45 10.57
N LYS A 182 21.09 9.74 11.68
CA LYS A 182 22.43 9.28 12.10
C LYS A 182 22.64 7.80 11.79
N THR A 183 21.63 6.95 12.03
CA THR A 183 21.71 5.52 11.70
C THR A 183 21.54 5.32 10.19
N HIS A 184 20.38 5.70 9.63
CA HIS A 184 20.13 5.52 8.20
C HIS A 184 20.78 6.58 7.30
N ARG A 185 21.13 7.74 7.88
CA ARG A 185 21.71 8.87 7.13
C ARG A 185 20.83 9.35 5.97
N PHE A 186 19.51 9.23 6.11
CA PHE A 186 18.59 9.84 5.16
C PHE A 186 18.81 11.36 5.16
N PRO A 187 18.98 12.00 4.00
CA PRO A 187 19.24 13.43 3.89
C PRO A 187 17.93 14.22 4.07
N LEU A 188 17.28 14.05 5.23
CA LEU A 188 16.04 14.74 5.57
C LEU A 188 16.27 16.25 5.63
N GLU A 189 15.52 16.98 4.81
CA GLU A 189 15.49 18.44 4.83
C GLU A 189 14.85 18.95 6.13
N GLU A 190 14.97 20.24 6.40
CA GLU A 190 14.37 20.83 7.60
C GLU A 190 12.85 20.63 7.62
N ASP A 191 12.20 20.78 6.47
CA ASP A 191 10.77 20.58 6.28
C ASP A 191 10.34 19.13 6.58
N ASP A 192 11.19 18.15 6.27
CA ASP A 192 10.93 16.75 6.62
C ASP A 192 10.93 16.52 8.13
N ARG A 193 11.92 17.09 8.81
CA ARG A 193 12.04 16.98 10.27
C ARG A 193 10.87 17.67 10.96
N ARG A 194 10.47 18.85 10.49
CA ARG A 194 9.30 19.57 11.01
C ARG A 194 8.01 18.80 10.74
N GLY A 195 7.85 18.19 9.56
CA GLY A 195 6.71 17.37 9.21
C GLY A 195 6.57 16.13 10.09
N ILE A 196 7.67 15.38 10.31
CA ILE A 196 7.70 14.23 11.22
C ILE A 196 7.34 14.65 12.65
N ALA A 197 7.92 15.75 13.14
CA ALA A 197 7.61 16.28 14.47
C ALA A 197 6.15 16.72 14.59
N TYR A 198 5.59 17.35 13.56
CA TYR A 198 4.19 17.75 13.49
C TYR A 198 3.25 16.55 13.56
N VAL A 199 3.45 15.53 12.72
CA VAL A 199 2.67 14.29 12.75
C VAL A 199 2.74 13.65 14.13
N TYR A 200 3.95 13.51 14.69
CA TYR A 200 4.14 12.84 15.97
C TYR A 200 3.44 13.60 17.12
N HIS A 201 3.54 14.93 17.13
CA HIS A 201 2.92 15.77 18.14
C HIS A 201 1.38 15.79 18.04
N GLU A 202 0.86 16.16 16.87
CA GLU A 202 -0.57 16.40 16.68
C GLU A 202 -1.37 15.10 16.70
N ALA A 203 -0.88 14.06 16.05
CA ALA A 203 -1.60 12.80 15.94
C ALA A 203 -1.40 11.93 17.18
N PHE A 204 -0.17 11.49 17.42
CA PHE A 204 0.06 10.36 18.31
C PHE A 204 0.35 10.76 19.76
N TYR A 205 1.10 11.83 19.99
CA TYR A 205 1.32 12.35 21.35
C TYR A 205 0.05 12.99 21.92
N SER A 206 -0.56 13.92 21.18
CA SER A 206 -1.73 14.66 21.65
C SER A 206 -3.02 13.84 21.57
N GLY A 207 -3.22 13.10 20.46
CA GLY A 207 -4.41 12.26 20.28
C GLY A 207 -4.36 10.95 21.07
N GLY A 208 -3.20 10.30 21.13
CA GLY A 208 -3.02 9.01 21.80
C GLY A 208 -3.96 7.92 21.26
N PRO A 209 -4.42 6.98 22.09
CA PRO A 209 -5.43 5.99 21.72
C PRO A 209 -6.75 6.59 21.18
N ASN A 210 -7.09 7.82 21.58
CA ASN A 210 -8.30 8.53 21.19
C ASN A 210 -8.15 9.33 19.88
N LEU A 211 -6.99 9.28 19.24
CA LEU A 211 -6.73 9.82 17.91
C LEU A 211 -7.85 9.38 16.96
N ASN A 212 -8.49 10.32 16.27
CA ASN A 212 -9.49 10.04 15.25
C ASN A 212 -9.29 10.94 14.03
N TYR A 213 -9.98 10.61 12.94
CA TYR A 213 -9.85 11.27 11.63
C TYR A 213 -10.13 12.79 11.62
N SER A 214 -10.64 13.36 12.72
CA SER A 214 -11.14 14.73 12.79
C SER A 214 -10.25 15.71 13.56
N ILE A 215 -8.94 15.44 13.68
CA ILE A 215 -7.99 16.32 14.40
C ILE A 215 -8.14 17.78 13.97
N GLY A 216 -8.12 18.69 14.95
CA GLY A 216 -8.12 20.13 14.72
C GLY A 216 -9.47 20.72 14.24
N ARG A 217 -10.46 19.89 13.92
CA ARG A 217 -11.79 20.33 13.48
C ARG A 217 -12.79 20.14 14.60
N GLY A 218 -12.73 21.03 15.60
CA GLY A 218 -13.62 21.05 16.76
C GLY A 218 -15.06 20.65 16.41
N GLY A 219 -15.43 19.42 16.76
CA GLY A 219 -16.80 18.91 16.68
C GLY A 219 -17.24 18.18 15.40
N PHE A 220 -16.43 18.08 14.33
CA PHE A 220 -16.86 17.37 13.11
C PHE A 220 -16.48 15.90 13.11
N SER A 221 -17.37 15.08 13.71
CA SER A 221 -17.47 13.61 13.67
C SER A 221 -17.13 12.92 15.00
N ARG A 222 -18.11 12.89 15.91
CA ARG A 222 -18.17 11.91 17.00
C ARG A 222 -18.33 10.45 16.52
N ASN A 223 -18.45 10.23 15.20
CA ASN A 223 -18.74 8.91 14.61
C ASN A 223 -17.51 8.27 13.96
N SER A 224 -16.40 9.00 13.79
CA SER A 224 -15.16 8.42 13.27
C SER A 224 -14.54 7.51 14.33
N PRO A 225 -14.04 6.31 13.95
CA PRO A 225 -13.38 5.46 14.91
C PRO A 225 -12.11 6.12 15.46
N THR A 226 -11.80 5.81 16.72
CA THR A 226 -10.48 6.13 17.27
C THR A 226 -9.44 5.12 16.79
N TYR A 227 -8.16 5.44 16.97
CA TYR A 227 -7.07 4.52 16.71
C TYR A 227 -7.25 3.21 17.48
N GLU A 228 -7.57 3.29 18.77
CA GLU A 228 -7.88 2.12 19.59
C GLU A 228 -9.03 1.30 19.01
N GLU A 229 -10.16 1.95 18.67
CA GLU A 229 -11.30 1.26 18.07
C GLU A 229 -10.92 0.53 16.78
N LEU A 230 -10.09 1.13 15.91
CA LEU A 230 -9.59 0.47 14.70
C LEU A 230 -8.73 -0.74 15.03
N MET A 231 -7.79 -0.61 15.97
CA MET A 231 -6.89 -1.70 16.34
C MET A 231 -7.62 -2.87 17.02
N LEU A 232 -8.81 -2.63 17.58
CA LEU A 232 -9.68 -3.65 18.18
C LEU A 232 -10.63 -4.33 17.19
N THR A 233 -10.73 -3.85 15.94
CA THR A 233 -11.59 -4.48 14.93
C THR A 233 -11.16 -5.92 14.61
N ASP A 234 -12.12 -6.71 14.12
CA ASP A 234 -11.91 -8.07 13.63
C ASP A 234 -12.33 -8.20 12.15
N ASP A 235 -12.11 -9.38 11.59
CA ASP A 235 -12.46 -9.74 10.22
C ASP A 235 -13.94 -10.10 9.99
N GLY A 236 -14.82 -9.83 10.96
CA GLY A 236 -16.23 -10.24 10.94
C GLY A 236 -16.46 -11.71 11.35
N HIS A 237 -15.40 -12.48 11.58
CA HIS A 237 -15.44 -13.85 12.09
C HIS A 237 -14.82 -13.96 13.50
N GLY A 238 -14.54 -12.83 14.15
CA GLY A 238 -13.98 -12.75 15.49
C GLY A 238 -12.45 -12.87 15.54
N GLU A 239 -11.76 -12.88 14.38
CA GLU A 239 -10.30 -12.89 14.33
C GLU A 239 -9.77 -11.48 14.06
N ASN A 240 -8.97 -10.94 14.99
CA ASN A 240 -8.21 -9.71 14.76
C ASN A 240 -6.98 -10.02 13.91
N ARG A 241 -6.94 -9.47 12.70
CA ARG A 241 -5.88 -9.59 11.69
C ARG A 241 -5.02 -8.33 11.59
N GLY A 242 -5.17 -7.40 12.52
CA GLY A 242 -4.38 -6.18 12.60
C GLY A 242 -2.91 -6.45 12.87
N TYR A 243 -2.06 -5.46 12.60
CA TYR A 243 -0.62 -5.61 12.79
C TYR A 243 -0.17 -5.63 14.26
N LEU A 244 -1.02 -5.12 15.16
CA LEU A 244 -0.85 -5.26 16.60
C LEU A 244 -1.52 -6.53 17.16
N ALA A 245 -2.20 -7.33 16.34
CA ALA A 245 -2.96 -8.49 16.83
C ALA A 245 -2.06 -9.53 17.51
N THR A 246 -0.90 -9.82 16.90
CA THR A 246 0.05 -10.83 17.34
C THR A 246 1.47 -10.32 17.20
N GLU A 247 2.41 -10.90 17.96
CA GLU A 247 3.83 -10.58 17.75
C GLU A 247 4.36 -11.03 16.40
N GLU A 248 3.76 -12.05 15.78
CA GLU A 248 4.14 -12.48 14.43
C GLU A 248 3.86 -11.37 13.41
N SER A 249 2.65 -10.79 13.43
CA SER A 249 2.28 -9.69 12.53
C SER A 249 3.15 -8.45 12.76
N PHE A 250 3.43 -8.13 14.03
CA PHE A 250 4.29 -6.99 14.38
C PHE A 250 5.74 -7.22 13.93
N ALA A 251 6.29 -8.40 14.20
CA ALA A 251 7.66 -8.77 13.82
C ALA A 251 7.82 -8.81 12.29
N PHE A 252 6.79 -9.23 11.55
CA PHE A 252 6.79 -9.19 10.09
C PHE A 252 7.00 -7.76 9.56
N LEU A 253 6.21 -6.79 10.04
CA LEU A 253 6.37 -5.39 9.62
C LEU A 253 7.67 -4.78 10.13
N LYS A 254 8.05 -5.03 11.37
CA LYS A 254 9.35 -4.59 11.90
C LYS A 254 10.48 -5.10 11.02
N ASN A 255 10.41 -6.34 10.55
CA ASN A 255 11.40 -6.92 9.64
C ASN A 255 11.36 -6.26 8.25
N LEU A 256 10.18 -6.01 7.70
CA LEU A 256 10.01 -5.33 6.41
C LEU A 256 10.59 -3.89 6.46
N GLU A 257 10.28 -3.16 7.53
CA GLU A 257 10.82 -1.82 7.80
C GLU A 257 12.33 -1.85 7.97
N SER A 258 12.86 -2.75 8.82
CA SER A 258 14.31 -2.85 9.09
C SER A 258 15.13 -3.21 7.85
N ARG A 259 14.54 -3.91 6.88
CA ARG A 259 15.16 -4.24 5.59
C ARG A 259 14.91 -3.19 4.51
N ASN A 260 14.30 -2.05 4.87
CA ASN A 260 13.96 -0.95 3.96
C ASN A 260 13.03 -1.39 2.80
N LEU A 261 12.10 -2.31 3.05
CA LEU A 261 11.21 -2.88 2.01
C LEU A 261 9.77 -2.35 2.06
N LEU A 262 9.47 -1.37 2.93
CA LEU A 262 8.25 -0.57 2.89
C LEU A 262 8.61 0.87 2.51
N ILE A 263 8.27 1.28 1.28
CA ILE A 263 8.77 2.51 0.66
C ILE A 263 7.63 3.51 0.53
N PRO A 264 7.67 4.65 1.25
CA PRO A 264 6.73 5.73 1.01
C PRO A 264 7.06 6.48 -0.28
N VAL A 265 6.03 6.84 -1.05
CA VAL A 265 6.17 7.56 -2.33
C VAL A 265 5.12 8.68 -2.36
N VAL A 266 5.56 9.91 -2.66
CA VAL A 266 4.62 10.99 -2.93
C VAL A 266 4.08 10.82 -4.35
N GLY A 267 2.78 10.69 -4.54
CA GLY A 267 2.21 10.43 -5.85
C GLY A 267 0.73 10.77 -5.96
N ASN A 268 0.38 11.51 -7.00
CA ASN A 268 -1.01 11.66 -7.39
C ASN A 268 -1.45 10.41 -8.19
N PHE A 269 -2.60 9.83 -7.85
CA PHE A 269 -3.10 8.62 -8.52
C PHE A 269 -3.48 8.88 -9.99
N SER A 270 -3.86 10.11 -10.33
CA SER A 270 -3.96 10.56 -11.73
C SER A 270 -2.73 11.34 -12.21
N GLY A 271 -1.63 11.27 -11.46
CA GLY A 271 -0.34 11.83 -11.83
C GLY A 271 0.35 11.03 -12.94
N PRO A 272 1.31 11.64 -13.66
CA PRO A 272 1.95 11.01 -14.81
C PRO A 272 3.06 10.02 -14.43
N LYS A 273 3.56 10.00 -13.19
CA LYS A 273 4.84 9.38 -12.85
C LYS A 273 4.71 8.26 -11.80
N ALA A 274 4.24 8.55 -10.59
CA ALA A 274 4.50 7.69 -9.42
C ALA A 274 4.12 6.21 -9.63
N ILE A 275 2.86 5.93 -9.98
CA ILE A 275 2.36 4.57 -10.23
C ILE A 275 3.12 3.88 -11.37
N ARG A 276 3.39 4.59 -12.47
CA ARG A 276 4.12 4.03 -13.62
C ARG A 276 5.58 3.73 -13.30
N ALA A 277 6.22 4.60 -12.52
CA ALA A 277 7.61 4.43 -12.10
C ALA A 277 7.76 3.28 -11.11
N VAL A 278 6.81 3.13 -10.18
CA VAL A 278 6.70 1.96 -9.28
C VAL A 278 6.52 0.69 -10.11
N GLY A 279 5.55 0.67 -11.04
CA GLY A 279 5.31 -0.47 -11.93
C GLY A 279 6.55 -0.89 -12.72
N ARG A 280 7.27 0.10 -13.29
CA ARG A 280 8.54 -0.16 -13.99
C ARG A 280 9.59 -0.76 -13.06
N TYR A 281 9.79 -0.20 -11.87
CA TYR A 281 10.77 -0.72 -10.91
C TYR A 281 10.50 -2.17 -10.53
N ILE A 282 9.23 -2.53 -10.31
CA ILE A 282 8.79 -3.89 -9.99
C ILE A 282 9.01 -4.81 -11.20
N GLY A 283 8.59 -4.38 -12.40
CA GLY A 283 8.70 -5.17 -13.63
C GLY A 283 10.15 -5.45 -14.05
N GLU A 284 11.04 -4.47 -13.91
CA GLU A 284 12.50 -4.63 -14.14
C GLU A 284 13.14 -5.70 -13.24
N ARG A 285 12.48 -6.05 -12.12
CA ARG A 285 12.92 -7.05 -11.14
C ARG A 285 12.08 -8.33 -11.14
N GLY A 286 11.24 -8.53 -12.15
CA GLY A 286 10.38 -9.70 -12.23
C GLY A 286 9.44 -9.86 -11.02
N GLY A 287 9.05 -8.75 -10.40
CA GLY A 287 8.02 -8.75 -9.35
C GLY A 287 6.61 -8.66 -9.95
N THR A 288 5.62 -9.03 -9.15
CA THR A 288 4.19 -8.93 -9.49
C THR A 288 3.46 -8.24 -8.35
N VAL A 289 2.51 -7.37 -8.68
CA VAL A 289 1.66 -6.70 -7.67
C VAL A 289 0.61 -7.70 -7.17
N SER A 290 0.67 -8.08 -5.90
CA SER A 290 -0.33 -8.97 -5.28
C SER A 290 -1.63 -8.22 -4.99
N ALA A 291 -1.52 -7.04 -4.38
CA ALA A 291 -2.67 -6.24 -4.00
C ALA A 291 -2.39 -4.74 -4.13
N PHE A 292 -3.43 -3.97 -4.44
CA PHE A 292 -3.39 -2.50 -4.48
C PHE A 292 -4.56 -1.90 -3.70
N TYR A 293 -4.28 -1.31 -2.54
CA TYR A 293 -5.26 -0.61 -1.72
C TYR A 293 -5.49 0.84 -2.16
N LEU A 294 -6.75 1.20 -2.41
CA LEU A 294 -7.16 2.49 -2.96
C LEU A 294 -7.97 3.34 -1.98
N SER A 295 -8.40 2.80 -0.83
CA SER A 295 -9.45 3.43 0.00
C SER A 295 -10.59 3.93 -0.90
N ASN A 296 -11.11 5.15 -0.68
CA ASN A 296 -12.10 5.79 -1.53
C ASN A 296 -11.51 6.72 -2.62
N VAL A 297 -10.23 6.56 -3.01
CA VAL A 297 -9.58 7.40 -4.04
C VAL A 297 -10.35 7.41 -5.36
N GLU A 298 -10.97 6.28 -5.72
CA GLU A 298 -11.78 6.16 -6.94
C GLU A 298 -12.90 7.19 -7.03
N GLN A 299 -13.51 7.55 -5.89
CA GLN A 299 -14.56 8.55 -5.83
C GLN A 299 -14.05 9.90 -6.33
N PHE A 300 -12.86 10.30 -5.87
CA PHE A 300 -12.24 11.57 -6.27
C PHE A 300 -11.79 11.55 -7.73
N LEU A 301 -11.23 10.44 -8.20
CA LEU A 301 -10.82 10.28 -9.59
C LEU A 301 -12.02 10.40 -10.56
N ARG A 302 -13.16 9.81 -10.20
CA ARG A 302 -14.39 9.90 -11.00
C ARG A 302 -14.99 11.31 -10.95
N GLN A 303 -15.06 11.93 -9.77
CA GLN A 303 -15.55 13.31 -9.61
C GLN A 303 -14.71 14.31 -10.40
N ASN A 304 -13.40 14.11 -10.47
CA ASN A 304 -12.48 14.98 -11.19
C ASN A 304 -12.33 14.62 -12.68
N GLY A 305 -12.98 13.54 -13.15
CA GLY A 305 -12.87 13.08 -14.54
C GLY A 305 -11.49 12.55 -14.92
N THR A 306 -10.69 12.10 -13.95
CA THR A 306 -9.31 11.61 -14.14
C THR A 306 -9.15 10.10 -13.97
N TRP A 307 -10.26 9.37 -13.89
CA TRP A 307 -10.31 7.89 -13.81
C TRP A 307 -9.49 7.23 -14.93
N ASP A 308 -9.68 7.66 -16.19
CA ASP A 308 -9.01 7.05 -17.34
C ASP A 308 -7.48 7.16 -17.24
N THR A 309 -6.97 8.29 -16.74
CA THR A 309 -5.53 8.51 -16.51
C THR A 309 -4.97 7.54 -15.46
N PHE A 310 -5.67 7.39 -14.33
CA PHE A 310 -5.31 6.42 -13.30
C PHE A 310 -5.34 5.00 -13.87
N CYS A 311 -6.42 4.63 -14.56
CA CYS A 311 -6.58 3.30 -15.11
C CYS A 311 -5.47 2.96 -16.13
N ALA A 312 -5.09 3.92 -16.98
CA ALA A 312 -3.97 3.77 -17.90
C ALA A 312 -2.61 3.66 -17.20
N SER A 313 -2.45 4.17 -15.98
CA SER A 313 -1.24 4.00 -15.17
C SER A 313 -1.22 2.61 -14.53
N VAL A 314 -2.34 2.15 -13.96
CA VAL A 314 -2.48 0.79 -13.40
C VAL A 314 -2.25 -0.27 -14.48
N ALA A 315 -2.71 -0.05 -15.71
CA ALA A 315 -2.48 -0.96 -16.84
C ALA A 315 -0.99 -1.19 -17.18
N THR A 316 -0.06 -0.39 -16.63
CA THR A 316 1.39 -0.58 -16.79
C THR A 316 2.04 -1.36 -15.64
N LEU A 317 1.29 -1.70 -14.60
CA LEU A 317 1.81 -2.49 -13.49
C LEU A 317 2.03 -3.95 -13.94
N PRO A 318 3.03 -4.65 -13.38
CA PRO A 318 3.17 -6.08 -13.57
C PRO A 318 2.10 -6.81 -12.74
N LEU A 319 1.06 -7.29 -13.43
CA LEU A 319 -0.15 -7.87 -12.86
C LEU A 319 -0.35 -9.31 -13.35
N ASP A 320 -0.99 -10.14 -12.52
CA ASP A 320 -1.48 -11.47 -12.87
C ASP A 320 -2.99 -11.60 -12.55
N ASP A 321 -3.56 -12.78 -12.79
CA ASP A 321 -4.99 -13.04 -12.53
C ASP A 321 -5.35 -13.00 -11.02
N ALA A 322 -4.35 -13.06 -10.14
CA ALA A 322 -4.50 -12.98 -8.68
C ALA A 322 -4.35 -11.54 -8.14
N SER A 323 -3.78 -10.62 -8.93
CA SER A 323 -3.65 -9.20 -8.59
C SER A 323 -5.01 -8.58 -8.25
N THR A 324 -5.16 -8.10 -7.02
CA THR A 324 -6.46 -7.69 -6.46
C THR A 324 -6.46 -6.25 -5.97
N PHE A 325 -7.44 -5.46 -6.40
CA PHE A 325 -7.75 -4.16 -5.79
C PHE A 325 -8.44 -4.36 -4.45
N ILE A 326 -8.08 -3.51 -3.48
CA ILE A 326 -8.81 -3.32 -2.24
C ILE A 326 -9.28 -1.87 -2.23
N TYR A 327 -10.57 -1.61 -2.07
CA TYR A 327 -11.12 -0.27 -2.20
C TYR A 327 -12.33 -0.08 -1.30
N SER A 328 -12.66 1.18 -1.03
CA SER A 328 -13.73 1.54 -0.11
C SER A 328 -14.78 2.38 -0.81
N SER A 329 -16.04 2.00 -0.61
CA SER A 329 -17.19 2.66 -1.22
C SER A 329 -18.26 2.94 -0.17
N ARG A 330 -19.07 3.99 -0.42
CA ARG A 330 -20.26 4.29 0.39
C ARG A 330 -21.47 3.66 -0.29
N ASP A 331 -21.50 2.34 -0.35
CA ASP A 331 -22.65 1.59 -0.83
C ASP A 331 -23.48 1.14 0.40
N PRO A 332 -24.82 1.35 0.42
CA PRO A 332 -25.66 0.87 1.52
C PRO A 332 -25.75 -0.66 1.64
N TYR A 333 -25.37 -1.40 0.59
CA TYR A 333 -25.38 -2.87 0.58
C TYR A 333 -23.99 -3.42 0.84
N ASP A 334 -23.81 -4.59 1.44
CA ASP A 334 -22.52 -5.25 1.65
C ASP A 334 -22.01 -5.98 0.37
N ALA A 335 -20.89 -6.72 0.47
CA ALA A 335 -20.32 -7.48 -0.64
C ALA A 335 -21.23 -8.63 -1.15
N ASN A 336 -22.24 -9.04 -0.38
CA ASN A 336 -23.20 -10.10 -0.67
C ASN A 336 -24.60 -9.56 -1.00
N GLY A 337 -24.79 -8.23 -1.08
CA GLY A 337 -26.09 -7.59 -1.32
C GLY A 337 -27.00 -7.47 -0.09
N GLY A 338 -26.50 -7.80 1.10
CA GLY A 338 -27.19 -7.57 2.38
C GLY A 338 -27.14 -6.09 2.80
N PHE A 339 -28.06 -5.63 3.63
CA PHE A 339 -28.01 -4.26 4.16
C PHE A 339 -26.87 -4.13 5.18
N SER A 340 -26.00 -3.13 5.02
CA SER A 340 -24.83 -2.92 5.87
C SER A 340 -25.18 -2.79 7.37
N THR A 341 -24.72 -3.71 8.21
CA THR A 341 -24.80 -3.60 9.68
C THR A 341 -23.86 -2.53 10.26
N PHE A 342 -22.91 -2.02 9.46
CA PHE A 342 -21.93 -0.99 9.86
C PHE A 342 -22.38 0.45 9.60
N GLY A 343 -23.67 0.67 9.26
CA GLY A 343 -24.23 2.00 8.97
C GLY A 343 -23.70 2.63 7.68
N PHE A 344 -23.97 3.93 7.47
CA PHE A 344 -23.58 4.74 6.29
C PHE A 344 -22.04 4.98 6.15
N GLY A 345 -21.21 4.13 6.74
CA GLY A 345 -19.74 4.21 6.72
C GLY A 345 -19.12 3.73 5.40
N LEU A 346 -17.81 3.91 5.25
CA LEU A 346 -17.06 3.31 4.15
C LEU A 346 -17.01 1.79 4.33
N GLN A 347 -17.40 1.06 3.29
CA GLN A 347 -17.25 -0.39 3.21
C GLN A 347 -16.08 -0.77 2.33
N THR A 348 -15.18 -1.59 2.87
CA THR A 348 -14.06 -2.16 2.13
C THR A 348 -14.54 -3.34 1.29
N ARG A 349 -14.06 -3.40 0.05
CA ARG A 349 -14.39 -4.41 -0.97
C ARG A 349 -13.12 -4.79 -1.73
N ILE A 350 -13.17 -5.91 -2.44
CA ILE A 350 -12.08 -6.36 -3.32
C ILE A 350 -12.57 -6.71 -4.72
N ARG A 351 -11.70 -6.56 -5.73
CA ARG A 351 -11.96 -7.02 -7.10
C ARG A 351 -10.67 -7.25 -7.89
N PRO A 352 -10.65 -8.14 -8.90
CA PRO A 352 -9.45 -8.35 -9.72
C PRO A 352 -9.03 -7.06 -10.46
N ILE A 353 -7.72 -6.78 -10.51
CA ILE A 353 -7.20 -5.59 -11.19
C ILE A 353 -7.33 -5.76 -12.70
N LEU A 354 -7.00 -6.94 -13.23
CA LEU A 354 -7.00 -7.19 -14.68
C LEU A 354 -8.38 -7.01 -15.31
N SER A 355 -9.47 -7.37 -14.64
CA SER A 355 -10.82 -7.15 -15.18
C SER A 355 -11.16 -5.68 -15.35
N GLU A 356 -10.63 -4.81 -14.48
CA GLU A 356 -10.86 -3.37 -14.53
C GLU A 356 -10.03 -2.69 -15.64
N VAL A 357 -8.75 -3.05 -15.74
CA VAL A 357 -7.82 -2.33 -16.63
C VAL A 357 -7.88 -2.80 -18.09
N ARG A 358 -8.49 -3.96 -18.39
CA ARG A 358 -8.69 -4.46 -19.76
C ARG A 358 -9.43 -3.46 -20.67
N GLY A 359 -10.34 -2.66 -20.11
CA GLY A 359 -11.06 -1.61 -20.85
C GLY A 359 -10.27 -0.31 -21.06
N CYS A 360 -9.17 -0.13 -20.32
CA CYS A 360 -8.43 1.13 -20.28
C CYS A 360 -7.29 1.20 -21.31
N SER A 361 -6.91 0.05 -21.88
CA SER A 361 -5.86 -0.06 -22.91
C SER A 361 -6.39 0.27 -24.33
N ALA A 362 -7.70 0.47 -24.50
CA ALA A 362 -8.33 0.64 -25.80
C ALA A 362 -9.43 1.72 -25.78
N SER A 363 -9.12 2.95 -25.38
CA SER A 363 -9.87 4.18 -25.77
C SER A 363 -9.23 5.46 -25.21
N ASN A 364 -9.26 6.52 -26.02
CA ASN A 364 -9.14 7.95 -25.65
C ASN A 364 -7.73 8.60 -25.57
N VAL A 365 -7.01 8.57 -26.70
CA VAL A 365 -6.22 9.75 -27.14
C VAL A 365 -6.78 10.33 -28.47
N ALA A 366 -7.56 9.57 -29.24
CA ALA A 366 -8.03 9.99 -30.56
C ALA A 366 -9.43 10.63 -30.64
N SER A 367 -10.21 10.69 -29.55
CA SER A 367 -11.63 11.10 -29.60
C SER A 367 -11.94 12.48 -29.01
N ARG A 368 -10.94 13.24 -28.55
CA ARG A 368 -11.13 14.61 -28.01
C ARG A 368 -10.51 15.74 -28.83
N VAL A 369 -9.99 15.45 -30.03
CA VAL A 369 -9.79 16.49 -31.05
C VAL A 369 -11.06 16.53 -31.89
N GLY A 370 -12.03 17.31 -31.42
CA GLY A 370 -13.24 17.60 -32.20
C GLY A 370 -12.85 18.27 -33.51
N LEU A 371 -12.90 17.50 -34.59
CA LEU A 371 -13.12 18.02 -35.94
C LEU A 371 -14.45 18.77 -35.89
N GLN A 372 -14.41 20.11 -35.82
CA GLN A 372 -15.55 20.91 -36.23
C GLN A 372 -15.72 20.74 -37.74
N PRO A 373 -16.89 20.31 -38.24
CA PRO A 373 -17.17 20.41 -39.66
C PRO A 373 -17.29 21.89 -40.02
N ALA A 374 -16.54 22.30 -41.03
CA ALA A 374 -16.64 23.62 -41.64
C ALA A 374 -18.11 23.89 -42.02
N ARG A 375 -18.67 25.00 -41.54
CA ARG A 375 -19.95 25.52 -42.05
C ARG A 375 -19.70 26.19 -43.40
N PRO A 376 -20.53 25.95 -44.42
CA PRO A 376 -20.45 26.68 -45.66
C PRO A 376 -21.12 28.06 -45.55
N GLN A 377 -20.50 29.00 -46.27
CA GLN A 377 -20.83 30.41 -46.54
C GLN A 377 -20.40 31.44 -45.50
#